data_AF-A0A5C6P2R1-F1
#
_entry.id   AF-A0A5C6P2R1-F1
#
_cell.length_a   1.000
_cell.length_b   1.000
_cell.length_c   1.000
_cell.angle_alpha   90.00
_cell.angle_beta   90.00
_cell.angle_gamma   90.00
#
_symmetry.space_group_name_H-M   'P 1'
#
loop_
_entity.id
_entity.type
_entity.pdbx_description
1 polymer ?
#
loop_
_entity_poly.entity_id
_entity_poly.type
_entity_poly.pdbx_seq_one_letter_code
_entity_poly.pdbx_strand_id
1 'polypeptide(L)'
;MRLRTDSCTENGIVAAIQCTLRHHHRDHYSGASSHMYGSSTNNQRIESWWSIFRKGRSQFWMELFADLRDAGYFNGSHEHQCLLRYCFGDVIQKDLDECVGLWYSHRIQPSKTASCPGGVPNELYYLPHRLTPETVDFKLNRLNWMLFLRLP
;
A
#
# COMPACT_ATOMS: atom_id res chain seq x y z
N MET A 1 13.04 11.07 -12.84
CA MET A 1 12.02 10.08 -12.44
C MET A 1 10.68 10.79 -12.35
N ARG A 2 9.64 10.22 -12.96
CA ARG A 2 8.28 10.75 -12.93
C ARG A 2 7.42 9.94 -11.97
N LEU A 3 6.80 10.59 -10.99
CA LEU A 3 5.89 9.96 -10.06
C LEU A 3 4.49 9.85 -10.70
N ARG A 4 3.84 8.69 -10.57
CA ARG A 4 2.46 8.50 -11.00
C ARG A 4 1.59 8.18 -9.80
N THR A 5 0.46 8.85 -9.67
CA THR A 5 -0.54 8.58 -8.63
C THR A 5 -1.93 8.57 -9.24
N ASP A 6 -2.90 7.95 -8.59
CA ASP A 6 -4.32 8.13 -8.92
C ASP A 6 -4.79 9.54 -8.50
N SER A 7 -5.96 9.95 -8.99
CA SER A 7 -6.50 11.29 -8.79
C SER A 7 -7.18 11.50 -7.42
N CYS A 8 -6.86 10.66 -6.41
CA CYS A 8 -7.34 10.87 -5.05
C CYS A 8 -6.87 12.23 -4.51
N THR A 9 -7.73 12.88 -3.72
CA THR A 9 -7.49 14.21 -3.14
C THR A 9 -6.22 14.25 -2.29
N GLU A 10 -5.88 13.15 -1.62
CA GLU A 10 -4.69 13.03 -0.78
C GLU A 10 -3.39 13.08 -1.60
N ASN A 11 -3.43 12.63 -2.86
CA ASN A 11 -2.26 12.57 -3.73
C ASN A 11 -1.86 13.93 -4.30
N GLY A 12 -2.72 14.95 -4.20
CA GLY A 12 -2.41 16.31 -4.65
C GLY A 12 -1.20 16.89 -3.91
N ILE A 13 -1.06 16.58 -2.62
CA ILE A 13 0.10 17.03 -1.82
C ILE A 13 1.38 16.36 -2.32
N VAL A 14 1.33 15.05 -2.57
CA VAL A 14 2.49 14.29 -3.08
C VAL A 14 2.90 14.78 -4.47
N ALA A 15 1.93 15.08 -5.33
CA ALA A 15 2.17 15.68 -6.65
C ALA A 15 2.88 17.04 -6.53
N ALA A 16 2.39 17.91 -5.65
CA ALA A 16 2.99 19.22 -5.41
C ALA A 16 4.42 19.10 -4.88
N ILE A 17 4.65 18.27 -3.86
CA ILE A 17 5.98 18.04 -3.28
C ILE A 17 6.96 17.57 -4.37
N GLN A 18 6.56 16.59 -5.19
CA GLN A 18 7.40 16.05 -6.25
C GLN A 18 7.79 17.12 -7.28
N CYS A 19 6.81 17.93 -7.72
CA CYS A 19 7.03 19.03 -8.65
C CYS A 19 7.94 20.11 -8.10
N THR A 20 7.77 20.48 -6.83
CA THR A 20 8.59 21.49 -6.16
C THR A 20 10.03 21.01 -5.98
N LEU A 21 10.23 19.80 -5.44
CA LEU A 21 11.58 19.26 -5.22
C LEU A 21 12.37 19.10 -6.53
N ARG A 22 11.67 18.84 -7.65
CA ARG A 22 12.29 18.65 -8.96
C ARG A 22 12.26 19.90 -9.84
N HIS A 23 11.91 21.06 -9.30
CA HIS A 23 11.75 22.28 -10.07
C HIS A 23 13.05 22.69 -10.79
N HIS A 24 14.21 22.60 -10.11
CA HIS A 24 15.51 23.01 -10.67
C HIS A 24 16.27 21.89 -11.40
N HIS A 25 15.66 20.71 -11.58
CA HIS A 25 16.31 19.63 -12.30
C HIS A 25 16.34 19.91 -13.82
N ARG A 26 17.36 19.40 -14.49
CA ARG A 26 17.59 19.59 -15.94
C ARG A 26 17.13 18.41 -16.80
N ASP A 27 16.45 17.42 -16.23
CA ASP A 27 15.95 16.26 -16.97
C ASP A 27 14.54 16.49 -17.51
N HIS A 28 14.11 15.65 -18.46
CA HIS A 28 12.80 15.74 -19.13
C HIS A 28 11.59 15.70 -18.16
N TYR A 29 11.81 15.19 -16.94
CA TYR A 29 10.80 15.08 -15.88
C TYR A 29 11.00 16.12 -14.77
N SER A 30 11.48 17.32 -15.08
CA SER A 30 11.61 18.42 -14.12
C SER A 30 10.30 19.18 -13.91
N GLY A 31 10.18 19.86 -12.76
CA GLY A 31 9.03 20.68 -12.42
C GLY A 31 7.69 19.94 -12.56
N ALA A 32 6.73 20.55 -13.28
CA ALA A 32 5.40 19.98 -13.49
C ALA A 32 5.39 18.63 -14.23
N SER A 33 6.42 18.37 -15.06
CA SER A 33 6.57 17.09 -15.77
C SER A 33 7.06 15.95 -14.86
N SER A 34 7.36 16.24 -13.60
CA SER A 34 7.82 15.25 -12.62
C SER A 34 6.70 14.40 -12.02
N HIS A 35 5.43 14.76 -12.25
CA HIS A 35 4.26 14.02 -11.79
C HIS A 35 3.28 13.71 -12.96
N MET A 36 2.45 12.69 -12.79
CA MET A 36 1.33 12.37 -13.68
C MET A 36 0.20 11.72 -12.91
N TYR A 37 -1.04 12.12 -13.19
CA TYR A 37 -2.21 11.34 -12.76
C TYR A 37 -2.45 10.13 -13.66
N GLY A 38 -2.76 9.01 -13.04
CA GLY A 38 -3.13 7.77 -13.71
C GLY A 38 -4.60 7.42 -13.55
N SER A 39 -5.11 6.60 -14.48
CA SER A 39 -6.44 6.02 -14.36
C SER A 39 -6.52 5.08 -13.16
N SER A 40 -7.62 5.14 -12.43
CA SER A 40 -7.89 4.27 -11.27
C SER A 40 -7.93 2.78 -11.64
N THR A 41 -8.19 2.45 -12.91
CA THR A 41 -8.12 1.07 -13.44
C THR A 41 -6.74 0.44 -13.27
N ASN A 42 -5.68 1.24 -13.23
CA ASN A 42 -4.33 0.71 -13.00
C ASN A 42 -4.06 0.41 -11.51
N ASN A 43 -4.94 0.86 -10.60
CA ASN A 43 -4.86 0.57 -9.17
C ASN A 43 -5.49 -0.79 -8.79
N GLN A 44 -6.08 -1.52 -9.75
CA GLN A 44 -6.82 -2.76 -9.48
C GLN A 44 -6.06 -3.79 -8.63
N ARG A 45 -4.74 -3.91 -8.80
CA ARG A 45 -3.94 -4.89 -8.04
C ARG A 45 -3.86 -4.55 -6.56
N ILE A 46 -3.59 -3.28 -6.23
CA ILE A 46 -3.50 -2.85 -4.84
C ILE A 46 -4.90 -2.78 -4.20
N GLU A 47 -5.93 -2.37 -4.94
CA GLU A 47 -7.33 -2.43 -4.47
C GLU A 47 -7.80 -3.87 -4.22
N SER A 48 -7.45 -4.80 -5.12
CA SER A 48 -7.73 -6.22 -4.93
C SER A 48 -7.00 -6.77 -3.71
N TRP A 49 -5.76 -6.35 -3.48
CA TRP A 49 -5.02 -6.73 -2.28
C TRP A 49 -5.67 -6.18 -1.01
N TRP A 50 -6.06 -4.90 -1.00
CA TRP A 50 -6.78 -4.31 0.13
C TRP A 50 -8.10 -5.05 0.41
N SER A 51 -8.81 -5.50 -0.62
CA SER A 51 -10.01 -6.33 -0.45
C SER A 51 -9.70 -7.68 0.21
N ILE A 52 -8.61 -8.34 -0.18
CA ILE A 52 -8.16 -9.61 0.42
C ILE A 52 -7.76 -9.39 1.89
N PHE A 53 -6.94 -8.37 2.15
CA PHE A 53 -6.51 -8.03 3.50
C PHE A 53 -7.70 -7.70 4.42
N ARG A 54 -8.67 -6.93 3.91
CA ARG A 54 -9.90 -6.60 4.64
C ARG A 54 -10.68 -7.85 5.03
N LYS A 55 -10.99 -8.70 4.05
CA LYS A 55 -11.74 -9.94 4.28
C LYS A 55 -11.00 -10.95 5.15
N GLY A 56 -9.67 -10.97 5.07
CA GLY A 56 -8.85 -11.98 5.74
C GLY A 56 -8.51 -11.65 7.18
N ARG A 57 -8.21 -10.37 7.49
CA ARG A 57 -7.68 -9.98 8.81
C ARG A 57 -8.30 -8.70 9.35
N SER A 58 -8.32 -7.60 8.58
CA SER A 58 -8.63 -6.29 9.16
C SER A 58 -10.09 -6.15 9.61
N GLN A 59 -11.01 -6.91 9.02
CA GLN A 59 -12.43 -6.90 9.39
C GLN A 59 -12.63 -7.24 10.88
N PHE A 60 -11.88 -8.23 11.40
CA PHE A 60 -11.95 -8.62 12.81
C PHE A 60 -11.63 -7.43 13.74
N TRP A 61 -10.54 -6.72 13.46
CA TRP A 61 -10.14 -5.56 14.27
C TRP A 61 -11.15 -4.42 14.19
N MET A 62 -11.75 -4.20 13.02
CA MET A 62 -12.81 -3.21 12.83
C MET A 62 -14.05 -3.56 13.66
N GLU A 63 -14.48 -4.83 13.64
CA GLU A 63 -15.63 -5.32 14.42
C GLU A 63 -15.35 -5.24 15.93
N LEU A 64 -14.18 -5.67 16.39
CA LEU A 64 -13.78 -5.59 17.79
C LEU A 64 -13.84 -4.15 18.32
N PHE A 65 -13.32 -3.18 17.56
CA PHE A 65 -13.35 -1.78 17.97
C PHE A 65 -14.75 -1.14 17.83
N ALA A 66 -15.56 -1.61 16.89
CA ALA A 66 -16.98 -1.24 16.82
C ALA A 66 -17.75 -1.75 18.05
N ASP A 67 -17.53 -3.00 18.47
CA ASP A 67 -18.17 -3.57 19.65
C ASP A 67 -17.75 -2.83 20.93
N LEU A 68 -16.47 -2.46 21.06
CA LEU A 68 -16.00 -1.64 22.19
C LEU A 68 -16.68 -0.27 22.23
N ARG A 69 -16.92 0.33 21.07
CA ARG A 69 -17.64 1.60 20.96
C ARG A 69 -19.11 1.42 21.35
N ASP A 70 -19.75 0.41 20.81
CA ASP A 70 -21.19 0.17 20.98
C ASP A 70 -21.51 -0.27 22.42
N ALA A 71 -20.58 -0.92 23.10
CA ALA A 71 -20.65 -1.22 24.54
C ALA A 71 -20.34 0.00 25.46
N GLY A 72 -19.95 1.14 24.90
CA GLY A 72 -19.65 2.37 25.64
C GLY A 72 -18.24 2.45 26.25
N TYR A 73 -17.36 1.50 25.95
CA TYR A 73 -15.96 1.51 26.42
C TYR A 73 -15.04 2.40 25.56
N PHE A 74 -15.48 2.76 24.35
CA PHE A 74 -14.73 3.60 23.44
C PHE A 74 -15.61 4.73 22.88
N ASN A 75 -15.20 5.98 23.07
CA ASN A 75 -15.93 7.16 22.59
C ASN A 75 -15.25 7.87 21.41
N GLY A 76 -14.10 7.37 20.94
CA GLY A 76 -13.35 7.99 19.85
C GLY A 76 -12.48 9.18 20.24
N SER A 77 -12.40 9.55 21.53
CA SER A 77 -11.54 10.64 21.99
C SER A 77 -10.06 10.36 21.72
N HIS A 78 -9.24 11.41 21.70
CA HIS A 78 -7.81 11.27 21.47
C HIS A 78 -7.14 10.34 22.51
N GLU A 79 -7.55 10.45 23.77
CA GLU A 79 -7.04 9.64 24.88
C GLU A 79 -7.39 8.16 24.69
N HIS A 80 -8.64 7.87 24.31
CA HIS A 80 -9.08 6.50 24.06
C HIS A 80 -8.38 5.91 22.82
N GLN A 81 -8.12 6.71 21.79
CA GLN A 81 -7.32 6.26 20.64
C GLN A 81 -5.87 5.94 21.03
N CYS A 82 -5.25 6.76 21.88
CA CYS A 82 -3.91 6.51 22.40
C CYS A 82 -3.86 5.23 23.26
N LEU A 83 -4.88 5.00 24.09
CA LEU A 83 -5.00 3.77 24.88
C LEU A 83 -5.16 2.53 24.00
N LEU A 84 -6.02 2.57 22.97
CA LEU A 84 -6.14 1.46 22.02
C LEU A 84 -4.82 1.19 21.29
N ARG A 85 -4.13 2.23 20.84
CA ARG A 85 -2.80 2.10 20.21
C ARG A 85 -1.78 1.48 21.16
N TYR A 86 -1.81 1.85 22.44
CA TYR A 86 -0.91 1.27 23.44
C TYR A 86 -1.24 -0.20 23.73
N CYS A 87 -2.51 -0.53 23.95
CA CYS A 87 -2.93 -1.88 24.32
C CYS A 87 -2.84 -2.88 23.16
N PHE A 88 -3.21 -2.46 21.94
CA PHE A 88 -3.32 -3.33 20.78
C PHE A 88 -2.23 -3.11 19.74
N GLY A 89 -1.42 -2.05 19.86
CA GLY A 89 -0.41 -1.69 18.86
C GLY A 89 0.55 -2.82 18.54
N ASP A 90 1.13 -3.45 19.56
CA ASP A 90 2.07 -4.57 19.36
C ASP A 90 1.40 -5.80 18.75
N VAL A 91 0.15 -6.06 19.14
CA VAL A 91 -0.63 -7.21 18.65
C VAL A 91 -1.00 -7.01 17.18
N ILE A 92 -1.49 -5.82 16.84
CA ILE A 92 -1.80 -5.43 15.47
C ILE A 92 -0.51 -5.46 14.65
N GLN A 93 0.59 -4.88 15.13
CA GLN A 93 1.86 -4.89 14.40
C GLN A 93 2.33 -6.32 14.10
N LYS A 94 2.21 -7.24 15.06
CA LYS A 94 2.52 -8.66 14.86
C LYS A 94 1.62 -9.30 13.78
N ASP A 95 0.32 -9.01 13.80
CA ASP A 95 -0.64 -9.49 12.80
C ASP A 95 -0.31 -8.97 11.39
N LEU A 96 0.12 -7.70 11.30
CA LEU A 96 0.59 -7.09 10.06
C LEU A 96 1.89 -7.71 9.56
N ASP A 97 2.86 -7.94 10.45
CA ASP A 97 4.13 -8.57 10.10
C ASP A 97 3.92 -10.00 9.58
N GLU A 98 2.97 -10.73 10.17
CA GLU A 98 2.57 -12.05 9.68
C GLU A 98 1.89 -11.97 8.31
N CYS A 99 0.98 -11.02 8.10
CA CYS A 99 0.37 -10.77 6.79
C CYS A 99 1.42 -10.48 5.72
N VAL A 100 2.40 -9.66 6.07
CA VAL A 100 3.52 -9.32 5.21
C VAL A 100 4.38 -10.55 4.92
N GLY A 101 4.66 -11.40 5.90
CA GLY A 101 5.36 -12.67 5.71
C GLY A 101 4.62 -13.64 4.78
N LEU A 102 3.31 -13.81 4.97
CA LEU A 102 2.45 -14.59 4.08
C LEU A 102 2.42 -13.99 2.68
N TRP A 103 2.33 -12.67 2.58
CA TRP A 103 2.37 -11.98 1.30
C TRP A 103 3.74 -12.07 0.61
N TYR A 104 4.86 -12.12 1.33
CA TYR A 104 6.15 -12.28 0.68
C TYR A 104 6.45 -13.72 0.27
N SER A 105 5.82 -14.71 0.92
CA SER A 105 6.02 -16.14 0.64
C SER A 105 4.97 -16.73 -0.31
N HIS A 106 3.81 -16.08 -0.50
CA HIS A 106 2.81 -16.63 -1.41
C HIS A 106 3.34 -16.71 -2.84
N ARG A 107 3.01 -17.79 -3.54
CA ARG A 107 3.37 -17.94 -4.94
C ARG A 107 2.25 -17.37 -5.81
N ILE A 108 2.57 -16.34 -6.59
CA ILE A 108 1.68 -15.83 -7.63
C ILE A 108 1.63 -16.86 -8.74
N GLN A 109 0.42 -17.36 -9.04
CA GLN A 109 0.23 -18.27 -10.16
C GLN A 109 0.39 -17.54 -11.50
N PRO A 110 1.09 -18.16 -12.48
CA PRO A 110 1.16 -17.61 -13.82
C PRO A 110 -0.23 -17.62 -14.47
N SER A 111 -0.59 -16.51 -15.13
CA SER A 111 -1.83 -16.38 -15.90
C SER A 111 -1.50 -16.00 -17.34
N LYS A 112 -2.25 -16.55 -18.30
CA LYS A 112 -2.05 -16.31 -19.74
C LYS A 112 -2.22 -14.84 -20.13
N THR A 113 -2.99 -14.09 -19.36
CA THR A 113 -3.31 -12.68 -19.61
C THR A 113 -2.49 -11.73 -18.74
N ALA A 114 -1.67 -12.26 -17.80
CA ALA A 114 -0.89 -11.43 -16.90
C ALA A 114 0.43 -11.03 -17.55
N SER A 115 0.70 -9.72 -17.59
CA SER A 115 1.99 -9.17 -18.04
C SER A 115 3.16 -9.43 -17.05
N CYS A 116 2.89 -10.05 -15.90
CA CYS A 116 3.89 -10.35 -14.88
C CYS A 116 4.09 -11.86 -14.75
N PRO A 117 5.34 -12.32 -14.51
CA PRO A 117 5.63 -13.73 -14.40
C PRO A 117 5.08 -14.28 -13.07
N GLY A 118 4.74 -15.56 -13.07
CA GLY A 118 4.42 -16.26 -11.82
C GLY A 118 5.68 -16.49 -10.98
N GLY A 119 5.54 -16.50 -9.65
CA GLY A 119 6.67 -16.63 -8.75
C GLY A 119 6.37 -16.13 -7.34
N VAL A 120 7.34 -16.24 -6.44
CA VAL A 120 7.24 -15.70 -5.09
C VAL A 120 7.64 -14.21 -5.13
N PRO A 121 6.84 -13.26 -4.61
CA PRO A 121 7.11 -11.82 -4.69
C PRO A 121 8.51 -11.43 -4.24
N ASN A 122 9.03 -12.08 -3.19
CA ASN A 122 10.37 -11.84 -2.70
C ASN A 122 11.44 -12.14 -3.78
N GLU A 123 11.33 -13.29 -4.45
CA GLU A 123 12.24 -13.67 -5.53
C GLU A 123 12.05 -12.79 -6.77
N LEU A 124 10.79 -12.46 -7.12
CA LEU A 124 10.48 -11.53 -8.21
C LEU A 124 11.16 -10.16 -8.01
N TYR A 125 11.22 -9.69 -6.75
CA TYR A 125 11.80 -8.39 -6.41
C TYR A 125 13.33 -8.42 -6.35
N TYR A 126 13.92 -9.37 -5.61
CA TYR A 126 15.36 -9.39 -5.36
C TYR A 126 16.16 -10.07 -6.48
N LEU A 127 15.55 -10.96 -7.26
CA LEU A 127 16.24 -11.79 -8.25
C LEU A 127 15.54 -11.79 -9.62
N PRO A 128 15.28 -10.60 -10.21
CA PRO A 128 14.58 -10.49 -11.50
C PRO A 128 15.27 -11.25 -12.64
N HIS A 129 16.61 -11.28 -12.65
CA HIS A 129 17.41 -11.95 -13.69
C HIS A 129 17.30 -13.48 -13.69
N ARG A 130 16.75 -14.10 -12.64
CA ARG A 130 16.52 -15.55 -12.58
C ARG A 130 15.22 -15.96 -13.25
N LEU A 131 14.39 -14.98 -13.62
CA LEU A 131 13.12 -15.17 -14.31
C LEU A 131 13.33 -14.69 -15.75
N THR A 132 12.68 -15.34 -16.71
CA THR A 132 12.90 -15.13 -18.15
C THR A 132 12.91 -13.64 -18.55
N PRO A 133 13.75 -13.20 -19.51
CA PRO A 133 14.11 -11.78 -19.73
C PRO A 133 12.97 -10.82 -20.07
N GLU A 134 11.75 -11.30 -20.30
CA GLU A 134 10.67 -10.52 -20.92
C GLU A 134 9.78 -9.74 -19.93
N THR A 135 10.03 -9.75 -18.61
CA THR A 135 8.96 -9.36 -17.66
C THR A 135 9.38 -8.62 -16.38
N VAL A 136 10.29 -7.64 -16.47
CA VAL A 136 10.74 -6.89 -15.28
C VAL A 136 10.50 -5.39 -15.41
N ASP A 137 9.35 -4.93 -14.91
CA ASP A 137 9.15 -3.52 -14.59
C ASP A 137 8.08 -3.31 -13.50
N PHE A 138 8.46 -3.46 -12.23
CA PHE A 138 7.71 -2.87 -11.11
C PHE A 138 8.66 -2.50 -9.97
N LYS A 139 9.10 -1.23 -9.92
CA LYS A 139 9.72 -0.64 -8.74
C LYS A 139 8.64 0.02 -7.87
N LEU A 140 8.42 -0.50 -6.66
CA LEU A 140 7.71 0.20 -5.59
C LEU A 140 8.63 0.30 -4.36
N ASN A 141 8.69 1.51 -3.77
CA ASN A 141 9.64 1.88 -2.73
C ASN A 141 8.98 1.93 -1.33
N ARG A 142 9.82 1.77 -0.30
CA ARG A 142 9.53 1.41 1.11
C ARG A 142 8.72 2.40 1.98
N LEU A 143 7.97 3.35 1.42
CA LEU A 143 7.45 4.51 2.19
C LEU A 143 5.94 4.53 2.47
N ASN A 144 5.17 3.50 2.13
CA ASN A 144 3.70 3.59 2.20
C ASN A 144 3.05 2.94 3.45
N TRP A 145 3.63 3.17 4.62
CA TRP A 145 3.04 2.72 5.90
C TRP A 145 1.88 3.62 6.37
N MET A 146 1.74 4.84 5.84
CA MET A 146 0.73 5.81 6.28
C MET A 146 -0.68 5.58 5.73
N LEU A 147 -0.89 4.57 4.87
CA LEU A 147 -2.23 4.18 4.38
C LEU A 147 -3.06 3.40 5.43
N PHE A 148 -2.45 3.02 6.56
CA PHE A 148 -3.08 2.19 7.59
C PHE A 148 -4.26 2.85 8.34
N LEU A 149 -4.47 4.17 8.23
CA LEU A 149 -5.41 4.90 9.10
C LEU A 149 -6.50 5.69 8.36
N ARG A 150 -6.66 5.52 7.04
CA ARG A 150 -7.62 6.35 6.27
C ARG A 150 -8.45 5.66 5.20
N LEU A 151 -8.53 4.34 5.19
CA LEU A 151 -9.56 3.68 4.38
C LEU A 151 -10.90 3.68 5.14
N PRO A 152 -12.00 4.17 4.53
CA PRO A 152 -13.34 3.99 5.06
C PRO A 152 -13.76 2.52 5.14
#